data_AF-A0A924CPB1-F1
#
_entry.id   AF-A0A924CPB1-F1
#
_cell.length_a   1.000
_cell.length_b   1.000
_cell.length_c   1.000
_cell.angle_alpha   90.00
_cell.angle_beta   90.00
_cell.angle_gamma   90.00
#
_symmetry.space_group_name_H-M   'P 1'
#
loop_
_entity.id
_entity.type
_entity.pdbx_description
1 polymer ?
#
loop_
_entity_poly.entity_id
_entity_poly.type
_entity_poly.pdbx_seq_one_letter_code
_entity_poly.pdbx_strand_id
1 'polypeptide(L)' 'TISAILDTLEGTAEGVNTTQVLMQLVRAQPVKRPLELPITEQVDRLLRGEASPTEALNALMSRVSKAERFR' A
#
# COMPACT_ATOMS: atom_id res chain seq x y z
N THR A 1 -12.51 -7.15 10.69
CA THR A 1 -11.17 -7.32 10.07
C THR A 1 -11.32 -7.22 8.57
N ILE A 2 -10.25 -7.08 7.79
CA ILE A 2 -10.35 -7.11 6.31
C ILE A 2 -11.01 -8.41 5.82
N SER A 3 -10.66 -9.56 6.39
CA SER A 3 -11.29 -10.84 6.07
C SER A 3 -12.82 -10.77 6.21
N ALA A 4 -13.33 -10.31 7.35
CA ALA A 4 -14.78 -10.23 7.58
C ALA A 4 -15.50 -9.29 6.59
N ILE A 5 -14.82 -8.25 6.10
CA ILE A 5 -15.38 -7.36 5.08
C ILE A 5 -15.46 -8.08 3.74
N LEU A 6 -14.37 -8.75 3.34
CA LEU A 6 -14.29 -9.50 2.09
C LEU A 6 -15.29 -10.66 2.03
N ASP A 7 -15.54 -11.33 3.16
CA ASP A 7 -16.48 -12.46 3.25
C ASP A 7 -17.93 -12.04 2.97
N THR A 8 -18.25 -10.74 3.13
CA THR A 8 -19.60 -10.18 2.92
C THR A 8 -19.73 -9.37 1.64
N LEU A 9 -18.64 -9.22 0.88
CA LEU A 9 -18.63 -8.34 -0.27
C LEU A 9 -19.27 -9.01 -1.49
N GLU A 10 -20.30 -8.38 -2.04
CA GLU A 10 -20.84 -8.76 -3.34
C GLU A 10 -19.91 -8.23 -4.46
N GLY A 11 -18.97 -9.08 -4.87
CA GLY A 11 -18.02 -8.80 -5.95
C GLY A 11 -16.56 -8.74 -5.50
N THR A 12 -15.68 -8.33 -6.41
CA THR A 12 -14.23 -8.35 -6.19
C THR A 12 -13.72 -7.00 -5.69
N ALA A 13 -13.04 -6.98 -4.54
CA ALA A 13 -12.23 -5.85 -4.12
C ALA A 13 -10.88 -5.85 -4.86
N GLU A 14 -10.87 -5.41 -6.13
CA GLU A 14 -9.69 -5.42 -7.00
C GLU A 14 -8.45 -4.79 -6.36
N GLY A 15 -8.62 -3.71 -5.59
CA GLY A 15 -7.52 -3.03 -4.89
C GLY A 15 -6.79 -3.93 -3.88
N VAL A 16 -7.47 -4.90 -3.27
CA VAL A 16 -6.85 -5.85 -2.32
C VAL A 16 -5.92 -6.80 -3.07
N ASN A 17 -6.39 -7.37 -4.18
CA ASN A 17 -5.62 -8.29 -5.01
C ASN A 17 -4.47 -7.58 -5.73
N THR A 18 -4.77 -6.44 -6.34
CA THR A 18 -3.81 -5.65 -7.13
C THR A 18 -2.66 -5.14 -6.28
N THR A 19 -2.93 -4.74 -5.02
CA THR A 19 -1.87 -4.28 -4.12
C THR A 19 -0.81 -5.36 -3.91
N GLN A 20 -1.21 -6.62 -3.69
CA GLN A 20 -0.24 -7.70 -3.50
C GLN A 20 0.62 -7.95 -4.74
N VAL A 21 -0.01 -8.00 -5.92
CA VAL A 21 0.69 -8.22 -7.19
C VAL A 21 1.66 -7.06 -7.48
N LEU A 22 1.23 -5.82 -7.27
CA LEU A 22 2.08 -4.63 -7.45
C LEU A 22 3.31 -4.68 -6.54
N MET A 23 3.13 -5.02 -5.26
CA MET A 23 4.26 -5.11 -4.32
C MET A 23 5.23 -6.23 -4.68
N GLN A 24 4.76 -7.36 -5.22
CA GLN A 24 5.62 -8.41 -5.74
C GLN A 24 6.42 -7.93 -6.96
N LEU A 25 5.78 -7.26 -7.91
CA LEU A 25 6.44 -6.71 -9.10
C LEU A 25 7.52 -5.69 -8.74
N VAL A 26 7.24 -4.79 -7.80
CA VAL A 26 8.20 -3.78 -7.33
C VAL A 26 9.41 -4.43 -6.65
N ARG A 27 9.20 -5.47 -5.83
CA ARG A 27 10.29 -6.22 -5.18
C ARG A 27 11.12 -7.05 -6.18
N ALA A 28 10.48 -7.57 -7.23
CA ALA A 28 11.14 -8.42 -8.22
C ALA A 28 11.90 -7.65 -9.31
N GLN A 29 11.58 -6.36 -9.53
CA GLN A 29 12.24 -5.59 -10.59
C GLN A 29 13.66 -5.15 -10.19
N PRO A 30 14.68 -5.42 -11.03
CA PRO A 30 16.02 -4.87 -10.85
C PRO A 30 16.02 -3.41 -11.31
N VAL A 31 15.54 -2.51 -10.46
CA VAL A 31 15.56 -1.07 -10.72
C VAL A 31 16.83 -0.42 -10.16
N LYS A 32 17.48 0.45 -10.96
CA LYS A 32 18.66 1.23 -10.53
C LYS A 32 18.36 2.13 -9.32
N ARG A 33 17.10 2.51 -9.13
CA ARG A 33 16.59 3.15 -7.91
C ARG A 33 15.26 2.50 -7.53
N PRO A 34 15.04 2.16 -6.25
CA PRO A 34 13.78 1.59 -5.80
C PRO A 34 12.63 2.57 -6.10
N LEU A 35 11.52 2.04 -6.60
CA LEU A 35 10.30 2.81 -6.79
C LEU A 35 9.65 2.98 -5.42
N GLU A 36 9.66 4.21 -4.89
CA GLU A 36 8.96 4.54 -3.65
C GLU A 36 7.45 4.62 -3.90
N LEU A 37 6.67 3.76 -3.23
CA LEU A 37 5.21 3.76 -3.31
C LEU A 37 4.61 3.91 -1.91
N PRO A 38 4.88 5.01 -1.20
CA PRO A 38 4.68 5.05 0.24
C PRO A 38 3.22 4.85 0.67
N ILE A 39 2.25 5.30 -0.15
CA ILE A 39 0.83 5.04 0.11
C ILE A 39 0.51 3.56 -0.07
N THR A 40 0.90 2.96 -1.20
CA THR A 40 0.69 1.54 -1.49
C THR A 40 1.38 0.64 -0.47
N GLU A 41 2.58 0.99 -0.01
CA GLU A 41 3.31 0.29 1.04
C GLU A 41 2.51 0.26 2.36
N GLN A 42 1.93 1.38 2.76
CA GLN A 42 1.09 1.40 3.96
C GLN A 42 -0.24 0.66 3.76
N VAL A 43 -0.83 0.71 2.56
CA VAL A 43 -2.02 -0.08 2.22
C VAL A 43 -1.71 -1.59 2.28
N ASP A 44 -0.59 -2.06 1.73
CA ASP A 44 -0.16 -3.47 1.81
C ASP A 44 -0.06 -3.92 3.27
N ARG A 45 0.55 -3.10 4.15
CA ARG A 45 0.64 -3.38 5.59
C ARG A 45 -0.72 -3.46 6.27
N LEU A 46 -1.65 -2.56 5.93
CA LEU A 46 -3.04 -2.60 6.44
C LEU A 46 -3.76 -3.88 6.02
N LEU A 47 -3.64 -4.27 4.75
CA LEU A 47 -4.28 -5.45 4.20
C LEU A 47 -3.72 -6.75 4.80
N ARG A 48 -2.43 -6.76 5.17
CA ARG A 48 -1.77 -7.89 5.85
C ARG A 48 -2.00 -7.91 7.37
N GLY A 49 -2.63 -6.87 7.93
CA GLY A 49 -2.79 -6.73 9.38
C GLY A 49 -1.48 -6.39 10.12
N GLU A 50 -0.47 -5.90 9.40
CA GLU A 50 0.85 -5.50 9.95
C GLU A 50 0.85 -4.07 10.51
N ALA A 51 -0.23 -3.32 10.30
CA ALA A 51 -0.46 -1.99 10.84
C ALA A 51 -1.95 -1.74 11.04
N SER A 52 -2.29 -0.89 12.02
CA SER A 52 -3.60 -0.25 12.13
C SER A 52 -3.70 0.96 11.19
N PRO A 53 -4.93 1.42 10.84
CA PRO A 53 -5.13 2.63 10.03
C PRO A 53 -4.38 3.86 10.57
N THR A 54 -4.36 4.04 11.89
CA THR A 54 -3.67 5.14 12.55
C THR A 54 -2.15 5.04 12.42
N GLU A 55 -1.58 3.85 12.58
CA GLU A 55 -0.13 3.64 12.41
C GLU A 55 0.31 3.87 10.97
N ALA A 56 -0.46 3.38 9.99
CA ALA A 56 -0.24 3.61 8.57
C ALA A 56 -0.28 5.11 8.24
N LEU A 57 -1.28 5.83 8.75
CA LEU A 57 -1.39 7.27 8.57
C LEU A 57 -0.20 8.01 9.20
N ASN A 58 0.14 7.69 10.45
CA ASN A 58 1.27 8.32 11.14
C ASN A 58 2.60 8.10 10.40
N ALA A 59 2.80 6.90 9.83
CA ALA A 59 3.97 6.61 9.01
C ALA A 59 4.02 7.47 7.74
N LEU A 60 2.87 7.72 7.09
CA LEU A 60 2.79 8.63 5.93
C LEU A 60 3.11 10.07 6.32
N MET A 61 2.54 10.54 7.43
CA MET A 61 2.67 11.92 7.90
C MET A 61 4.08 12.23 8.43
N SER A 62 4.79 11.21 8.91
CA SER A 62 6.17 11.35 9.44
C SER A 62 7.24 11.33 8.34
N ARG A 63 6.85 11.12 7.08
CA ARG A 63 7.79 11.08 5.96
C ARG A 63 8.31 12.48 5.65
N VAL A 64 9.53 12.56 5.14
CA VAL A 64 10.11 13.83 4.67
C VAL A 64 9.26 14.38 3.52
N SER A 65 8.72 15.59 3.69
CA SER A 65 7.97 16.29 2.67
C SER A 65 8.83 16.55 1.44
N LYS A 66 8.29 16.23 0.26
CA LYS A 66 8.92 16.52 -1.03
C LYS A 66 8.15 17.66 -1.68
N ALA A 67 8.87 18.64 -2.26
CA ALA A 67 8.23 19.69 -3.03
C ALA A 67 7.48 19.09 -4.23
N GLU A 68 6.30 19.62 -4.51
CA GLU A 68 5.56 19.28 -5.71
C GLU A 68 6.34 19.75 -6.93
N ARG A 69 6.56 18.86 -7.89
CA ARG A 69 7.19 19.19 -9.18
C ARG A 69 6.10 19.23 -10.24
N PHE A 70 5.62 20.43 -10.54
CA PHE A 70 4.83 20.67 -11.72
C PHE A 70 5.74 20.52 -12.96
N ARG A 71 5.32 19.72 -13.94
CA ARG A 71 5.96 19.62 -15.25
C ARG A 71 5.20 20.46 -16.26
#